data_AF-A0A0G0F0C5-F1
#
_entry.id   AF-A0A0G0F0C5-F1
#
_cell.length_a   1.000
_cell.length_b   1.000
_cell.length_c   1.000
_cell.angle_alpha   90.00
_cell.angle_beta   90.00
_cell.angle_gamma   90.00
#
_symmetry.space_group_name_H-M   'P 1'
#
loop_
_entity.id
_entity.type
_entity.pdbx_description
1 polymer ?
#
loop_
_entity_poly.entity_id
_entity_poly.type
_entity_poly.pdbx_seq_one_letter_code
_entity_poly.pdbx_strand_id
1 'polypeptide(L)'
;MDMLKKSVLASVLLLVVVVIWVGVSIYFKQSYVDINPNAATYTRQIKSAFDTDELDIVTEKTSKSFSVSPSEFLNLTESSN
;
A
#
# COMPACT_ATOMS: atom_id res chain seq x y z
N MET A 1 45.62 -14.58 -20.52
CA MET A 1 45.41 -13.12 -20.53
C MET A 1 44.01 -12.74 -21.03
N ASP A 2 43.43 -13.50 -21.95
CA ASP A 2 42.10 -13.19 -22.52
C ASP A 2 40.95 -13.36 -21.54
N MET A 3 41.01 -14.38 -20.66
CA MET A 3 40.01 -14.58 -19.59
C MET A 3 40.01 -13.42 -18.59
N LEU A 4 41.18 -12.89 -18.24
CA LEU A 4 41.31 -11.74 -17.34
C LEU A 4 40.75 -10.47 -17.99
N LYS A 5 41.08 -10.21 -19.25
CA LYS A 5 40.54 -9.08 -20.03
C LYS A 5 39.01 -9.15 -20.16
N LYS A 6 38.47 -10.36 -20.39
CA LYS A 6 37.02 -10.60 -20.47
C LYS A 6 36.31 -10.40 -19.13
N SER A 7 36.94 -10.83 -18.03
CA SER A 7 36.44 -10.62 -16.68
C SER A 7 36.43 -9.14 -16.29
N VAL A 8 37.49 -8.40 -16.62
CA VAL A 8 37.56 -6.95 -16.40
C VAL A 8 36.48 -6.21 -17.20
N LEU A 9 36.29 -6.57 -18.47
CA LEU A 9 35.22 -6.00 -19.31
C LEU A 9 33.83 -6.23 -18.69
N ALA A 10 33.54 -7.47 -18.26
CA ALA A 10 32.27 -7.81 -17.61
C ALA A 10 32.08 -7.06 -16.30
N SER A 11 33.16 -6.89 -15.51
CA SER A 11 33.12 -6.14 -14.25
C SER A 11 32.83 -4.66 -14.46
N VAL A 12 33.40 -4.04 -15.50
CA VAL A 12 33.12 -2.64 -15.85
C VAL A 12 31.67 -2.47 -16.29
N LEU A 13 31.16 -3.39 -17.10
CA LEU A 13 29.78 -3.36 -17.58
C LEU A 13 28.78 -3.52 -16.41
N LEU A 14 29.09 -4.40 -15.46
CA LEU A 14 28.31 -4.57 -14.24
C LEU A 14 28.31 -3.28 -13.40
N LEU A 15 29.46 -2.61 -13.28
CA LEU A 15 29.58 -1.34 -12.56
C LEU A 15 28.68 -0.27 -13.20
N VAL A 16 28.66 -0.16 -14.53
CA VAL A 16 27.78 0.77 -15.24
C VAL A 16 26.31 0.50 -14.93
N VAL A 17 25.89 -0.76 -14.95
CA VAL A 17 24.51 -1.16 -14.60
C VAL A 17 24.17 -0.74 -13.16
N VAL A 18 25.08 -0.97 -12.21
CA VAL A 18 24.88 -0.57 -10.80
C VAL A 18 24.76 0.96 -10.68
N VAL A 19 25.60 1.73 -11.37
CA VAL A 19 25.55 3.20 -11.34
C VAL A 19 24.22 3.70 -11.91
N ILE A 20 23.78 3.17 -13.04
CA ILE A 20 22.48 3.52 -13.64
C ILE A 20 21.35 3.15 -12.67
N TRP A 21 21.37 1.96 -12.08
CA TRP A 21 20.36 1.51 -11.13
C TRP A 21 20.26 2.44 -9.91
N VAL A 22 21.39 2.80 -9.32
CA VAL A 22 21.44 3.71 -8.17
C VAL A 22 20.94 5.09 -8.56
N GLY A 23 21.36 5.62 -9.71
CA GLY A 23 20.88 6.92 -10.21
C GLY A 23 19.37 6.95 -10.42
N VAL A 24 18.83 5.90 -11.05
CA VAL A 24 17.38 5.73 -11.26
C VAL A 24 16.64 5.60 -9.93
N SER A 25 17.15 4.79 -8.99
CA SER A 25 16.54 4.60 -7.67
C SER A 25 16.46 5.90 -6.88
N ILE A 26 17.52 6.71 -6.87
CA ILE A 26 17.55 8.02 -6.20
C ILE A 26 16.56 8.98 -6.88
N TYR A 27 16.54 9.03 -8.22
CA TYR A 27 15.61 9.87 -8.98
C TYR A 27 14.15 9.53 -8.70
N PHE A 28 13.79 8.24 -8.65
CA PHE A 28 12.43 7.80 -8.36
C PHE A 28 12.04 7.95 -6.89
N LYS A 29 12.98 7.84 -5.95
CA LYS A 29 12.72 8.18 -4.54
C LYS A 29 12.36 9.66 -4.36
N GLN A 30 13.02 10.55 -5.09
CA GLN A 30 12.70 11.98 -5.07
C GLN A 30 11.39 12.27 -5.81
N SER A 31 11.08 11.50 -6.86
CA SER A 31 9.86 11.63 -7.66
C SER A 31 8.63 10.94 -7.03
N TYR A 32 8.77 10.32 -5.85
CA TYR A 32 7.65 10.04 -4.94
C TYR A 32 7.16 11.37 -4.33
N VAL A 33 6.87 12.32 -5.21
CA VAL A 33 6.13 13.53 -4.90
C VAL A 33 4.73 13.05 -4.55
N ASP A 34 4.30 13.35 -3.33
CA ASP A 34 2.95 13.13 -2.87
C ASP A 34 1.96 13.53 -3.98
N ILE A 35 1.05 12.63 -4.35
CA ILE A 35 0.12 12.78 -5.50
C ILE A 35 -0.61 14.13 -5.46
N ASN A 36 -0.73 14.71 -4.25
CA ASN A 36 -0.98 16.13 -4.06
C ASN A 36 -0.15 16.68 -2.87
N PRO A 37 0.80 17.61 -3.06
CA PRO A 37 1.59 18.19 -1.97
C PRO A 37 0.75 19.02 -0.99
N ASN A 38 -0.48 19.39 -1.37
CA ASN A 38 -1.44 20.08 -0.50
C ASN A 38 -2.43 19.13 0.17
N ALA A 39 -2.29 17.79 -0.01
CA ALA A 39 -3.18 16.79 0.58
C ALA A 39 -3.35 16.99 2.07
N ALA A 40 -2.23 17.18 2.78
CA ALA A 40 -2.21 17.40 4.21
C ALA A 40 -3.09 18.58 4.68
N THR A 41 -3.31 19.61 3.83
CA THR A 41 -4.08 20.80 4.20
C THR A 41 -5.58 20.52 4.24
N TYR A 42 -6.12 19.75 3.28
CA TYR A 42 -7.54 19.45 3.22
C TYR A 42 -7.91 18.10 3.86
N THR A 43 -6.96 17.20 4.09
CA THR A 43 -7.16 15.96 4.86
C THR A 43 -6.83 16.12 6.35
N ARG A 44 -6.41 17.30 6.81
CA ARG A 44 -6.04 17.57 8.21
C ARG A 44 -7.10 17.14 9.23
N GLN A 45 -8.38 17.19 8.83
CA GLN A 45 -9.53 16.85 9.67
C GLN A 45 -9.93 15.37 9.60
N ILE A 46 -9.38 14.63 8.64
CA ILE A 46 -9.66 13.22 8.40
C ILE A 46 -8.57 12.42 9.11
N LYS A 47 -8.94 11.45 9.94
CA LYS A 47 -7.96 10.53 10.53
C LYS A 47 -7.22 9.80 9.41
N SER A 48 -5.89 9.69 9.52
CA SER A 48 -5.06 8.98 8.55
C SER A 48 -5.38 7.48 8.47
N ALA A 49 -6.04 6.95 9.49
CA ALA A 49 -6.49 5.57 9.56
C ALA A 49 -7.96 5.53 9.95
N PHE A 50 -8.64 4.50 9.46
CA PHE A 50 -10.02 4.22 9.82
C PHE A 50 -10.10 3.82 11.30
N ASP A 51 -11.10 4.35 12.01
CA ASP A 51 -11.30 4.09 13.44
C ASP A 51 -12.03 2.75 13.62
N THR A 52 -11.29 1.71 13.99
CA THR A 52 -11.85 0.38 14.23
C THR A 52 -12.63 0.30 15.53
N ASP A 53 -12.32 1.15 16.51
CA ASP A 53 -13.00 1.14 17.81
C ASP A 53 -14.43 1.67 17.65
N GLU A 54 -14.60 2.72 16.83
CA GLU A 54 -15.92 3.23 16.49
C GLU A 54 -16.75 2.20 15.69
N LEU A 55 -16.09 1.44 14.82
CA LEU A 55 -16.73 0.35 14.08
C LEU A 55 -17.21 -0.77 15.02
N ASP A 56 -16.41 -1.14 16.01
CA ASP A 56 -16.76 -2.17 17.00
C ASP A 56 -17.95 -1.71 17.84
N ILE A 57 -17.99 -0.46 18.26
CA ILE A 57 -19.11 0.12 19.03
C ILE A 57 -20.41 0.08 18.21
N VAL A 58 -20.36 0.47 16.93
CA VAL A 58 -21.54 0.44 16.04
C VAL A 58 -21.98 -1.00 15.80
N THR A 59 -21.03 -1.92 15.61
CA THR A 59 -21.30 -3.35 15.42
C THR A 59 -21.96 -3.94 16.65
N GLU A 60 -21.48 -3.63 17.85
CA GLU A 60 -22.06 -4.08 19.12
C GLU A 60 -23.48 -3.53 19.31
N LYS A 61 -23.70 -2.24 19.06
CA LYS A 61 -25.04 -1.61 19.14
C LYS A 61 -26.01 -2.24 18.15
N THR A 62 -25.56 -2.49 16.93
CA THR A 62 -26.34 -3.14 15.88
C THR A 62 -26.71 -4.56 16.32
N SER A 63 -25.75 -5.36 16.78
CA SER A 63 -26.00 -6.71 17.27
C SER A 63 -26.95 -6.76 18.47
N LYS A 64 -26.97 -5.73 19.32
CA LYS A 64 -27.88 -5.65 20.46
C LYS A 64 -29.28 -5.12 20.10
N SER A 65 -29.38 -4.27 19.09
CA SER A 65 -30.62 -3.58 18.73
C SER A 65 -31.47 -4.36 17.72
N PHE A 66 -30.86 -5.26 16.95
CA PHE A 66 -31.58 -6.09 15.98
C PHE A 66 -31.81 -7.49 16.54
N SER A 67 -32.99 -8.06 16.23
CA SER A 67 -33.39 -9.40 16.69
C SER A 67 -32.64 -10.55 16.01
N VAL A 68 -31.92 -10.26 14.94
CA VAL A 68 -31.14 -11.21 14.15
C VAL A 68 -29.77 -10.62 13.87
N SER A 69 -28.75 -11.47 13.83
CA SER A 69 -27.39 -11.02 13.50
C SER A 69 -27.27 -10.68 12.01
N PRO A 70 -26.36 -9.77 11.61
CA PRO A 70 -26.15 -9.44 10.19
C PRO A 70 -25.83 -10.65 9.31
N SER A 71 -25.05 -11.61 9.83
CA SER A 71 -24.72 -12.85 9.13
C SER A 71 -25.95 -13.74 8.93
N GLU A 72 -26.83 -13.82 9.92
CA GLU A 72 -28.08 -14.57 9.85
C GLU A 72 -29.06 -13.93 8.85
N PHE A 73 -29.15 -12.60 8.84
CA PHE A 73 -29.92 -11.87 7.82
C PHE A 73 -29.40 -12.14 6.40
N LEU A 74 -28.08 -12.07 6.18
CA LEU A 74 -27.49 -12.29 4.86
C LEU A 74 -27.68 -13.73 4.35
N ASN A 75 -27.56 -14.71 5.25
CA ASN A 75 -27.83 -16.12 4.93
C ASN A 75 -29.29 -16.38 4.51
N LEU A 76 -30.26 -15.66 5.09
CA LEU A 76 -31.67 -15.78 4.70
C LEU A 76 -31.92 -15.28 3.27
N THR A 77 -31.21 -14.23 2.85
CA THR A 77 -31.27 -13.73 1.47
C THR A 77 -30.56 -14.63 0.47
N GLU A 78 -29.41 -15.21 0.81
CA GLU A 78 -28.69 -16.14 -0.08
C GLU A 78 -29.42 -17.49 -0.24
N SER A 79 -30.05 -17.99 0.82
CA SER A 79 -30.84 -19.23 0.75
C SER A 79 -32.20 -19.06 0.05
N SER A 80 -32.63 -17.82 -0.22
CA SER A 80 -33.87 -17.49 -0.94
C SER A 80 -33.67 -17.33 -2.45
N ASN A 81 -32.44 -17.43 -2.95
CA ASN A 81 -32.08 -17.41 -4.37
C ASN A 81 -31.67 -18.82 -4.84
#